data_AF-A0A955P3P4-F1
#
_entry.id   AF-A0A955P3P4-F1
#
_cell.length_a   1.000
_cell.length_b   1.000
_cell.length_c   1.000
_cell.angle_alpha   90.00
_cell.angle_beta   90.00
_cell.angle_gamma   90.00
#
_symmetry.space_group_name_H-M   'P 1'
#
loop_
_entity.id
_entity.type
_entity.pdbx_description
1 polymer ?
#
loop_
_entity_poly.entity_id
_entity_poly.type
_entity_poly.pdbx_seq_one_letter_code
_entity_poly.pdbx_strand_id
1 'polypeptide(L)'
;MWRLLLIVSAVFILISANGPAVAEVVLNEIAYHPITDSSAEEYIEIYNTGSTPVDLSGWALEGVGYIFPASTTISAHGYRVIAKNPTALSAVYPGLSSLLGPYPGLLQNSGERVRLLDASEQIIDLVEPRDALPWPTAADGRGPSLELRNPELDNAAPEAWAASDLTGDASAAWQIIDVTFTAVAGDFFFYLADQDGNGWIGDGLSIHILFDDFFLSNLSAPGTNLISDGGFESGVASAWNVIGPL
;
A
#
# COMPACT_ATOMS: atom_id res chain seq x y z
N MET A 1 -72.76 9.21 -35.79
CA MET A 1 -71.32 9.03 -36.05
C MET A 1 -70.72 8.32 -34.84
N TRP A 2 -70.21 7.10 -34.99
CA TRP A 2 -69.56 6.36 -33.91
C TRP A 2 -68.07 6.72 -33.92
N ARG A 3 -67.53 7.20 -32.79
CA ARG A 3 -66.09 7.47 -32.63
C ARG A 3 -65.46 6.31 -31.84
N LEU A 4 -64.58 5.57 -32.50
CA LEU A 4 -63.73 4.55 -31.90
C LEU A 4 -62.57 5.25 -31.17
N LEU A 5 -62.40 5.02 -29.87
CA LEU A 5 -61.26 5.51 -29.09
C LEU A 5 -60.25 4.37 -28.95
N LEU A 6 -59.11 4.48 -29.62
CA LEU A 6 -57.96 3.58 -29.48
C LEU A 6 -57.13 4.05 -28.29
N ILE A 7 -57.11 3.28 -27.20
CA ILE A 7 -56.17 3.48 -26.09
C ILE A 7 -54.95 2.60 -26.40
N VAL A 8 -53.86 3.23 -26.80
CA VAL A 8 -52.56 2.57 -26.93
C VAL A 8 -51.92 2.58 -25.54
N SER A 9 -51.98 1.47 -24.82
CA SER A 9 -51.17 1.27 -23.61
C SER A 9 -49.73 0.99 -24.03
N ALA A 10 -48.85 1.97 -23.85
CA ALA A 10 -47.42 1.73 -23.90
C ALA A 10 -47.01 1.03 -22.58
N VAL A 11 -46.62 -0.23 -22.67
CA VAL A 11 -45.90 -0.90 -21.57
C VAL A 11 -44.47 -0.39 -21.63
N PHE A 12 -44.11 0.49 -20.70
CA PHE A 12 -42.72 0.84 -20.46
C PHE A 12 -42.10 -0.30 -19.65
N ILE A 13 -41.40 -1.20 -20.33
CA ILE A 13 -40.46 -2.10 -19.66
C ILE A 13 -39.26 -1.22 -19.28
N LEU A 14 -39.20 -0.81 -18.00
CA LEU A 14 -37.97 -0.35 -17.40
C LEU A 14 -37.04 -1.56 -17.37
N ILE A 15 -36.24 -1.73 -18.42
CA ILE A 15 -35.02 -2.53 -18.30
C ILE A 15 -34.13 -1.70 -17.40
N SER A 16 -34.04 -2.03 -16.11
CA SER A 16 -32.88 -1.58 -15.36
C SER A 16 -31.69 -2.17 -16.10
N ALA A 17 -30.88 -1.32 -16.71
CA ALA A 17 -29.49 -1.69 -16.89
C ALA A 17 -28.99 -1.88 -15.47
N ASN A 18 -28.93 -3.13 -15.01
CA ASN A 18 -28.05 -3.46 -13.92
C ASN A 18 -26.68 -3.04 -14.46
N GLY A 19 -26.18 -1.89 -13.99
CA GLY A 19 -24.74 -1.68 -13.96
C GLY A 19 -24.10 -2.90 -13.28
N PRO A 20 -22.79 -3.13 -13.47
CA PRO A 20 -22.11 -4.21 -12.76
C PRO A 20 -22.57 -4.14 -11.29
N ALA A 21 -23.15 -5.24 -10.80
CA ALA A 21 -23.51 -5.32 -9.40
C ALA A 21 -22.21 -5.01 -8.65
N VAL A 22 -22.19 -3.92 -7.88
CA VAL A 22 -21.05 -3.62 -7.02
C VAL A 22 -20.82 -4.89 -6.22
N ALA A 23 -19.66 -5.52 -6.43
CA ALA A 23 -19.32 -6.72 -5.70
C ALA A 23 -19.39 -6.37 -4.22
N GLU A 24 -20.12 -7.15 -3.43
CA GLU A 24 -20.18 -6.91 -1.98
C GLU A 24 -18.78 -6.98 -1.36
N VAL A 25 -17.85 -7.70 -1.98
CA VAL A 25 -16.45 -7.78 -1.56
C VAL A 25 -15.55 -7.39 -2.73
N VAL A 26 -14.67 -6.40 -2.49
CA VAL A 26 -13.73 -5.86 -3.49
C VAL A 26 -12.30 -6.05 -3.03
N LEU A 27 -11.37 -6.11 -3.99
CA LEU A 27 -9.93 -5.93 -3.75
C LEU A 27 -9.73 -4.46 -3.36
N ASN A 28 -9.16 -4.22 -2.18
CA ASN A 28 -9.06 -2.88 -1.61
C ASN A 28 -7.63 -2.35 -1.61
N GLU A 29 -6.65 -3.20 -1.35
CA GLU A 29 -5.26 -2.79 -1.21
C GLU A 29 -4.30 -3.92 -1.61
N ILE A 30 -3.18 -3.57 -2.24
CA ILE A 30 -2.16 -4.51 -2.68
C ILE A 30 -0.79 -3.94 -2.37
N ALA A 31 -0.06 -4.58 -1.46
CA ALA A 31 1.35 -4.32 -1.23
C ALA A 31 2.17 -5.32 -2.04
N TYR A 32 2.52 -4.98 -3.28
CA TYR A 32 3.24 -5.88 -4.20
C TYR A 32 4.75 -5.64 -4.24
N HIS A 33 5.25 -4.51 -3.73
CA HIS A 33 6.68 -4.20 -3.69
C HIS A 33 7.00 -3.33 -2.47
N PRO A 34 7.18 -3.94 -1.27
CA PRO A 34 7.51 -3.23 -0.03
C PRO A 34 8.87 -2.51 -0.13
N ILE A 35 9.07 -1.45 0.68
CA ILE A 35 10.35 -0.69 0.71
C ILE A 35 11.56 -1.53 1.12
N THR A 36 11.31 -2.60 1.87
CA THR A 36 12.34 -3.55 2.33
C THR A 36 12.77 -4.53 1.23
N ASP A 37 12.09 -4.51 0.08
CA ASP A 37 12.20 -5.50 -1.01
C ASP A 37 11.95 -6.95 -0.54
N SER A 38 11.30 -7.10 0.62
CA SER A 38 10.99 -8.37 1.23
C SER A 38 9.58 -8.82 0.87
N SER A 39 9.47 -9.87 0.05
CA SER A 39 8.17 -10.49 -0.25
C SER A 39 7.41 -10.97 1.00
N ALA A 40 8.08 -11.12 2.15
CA ALA A 40 7.42 -11.48 3.41
C ALA A 40 6.44 -10.41 3.91
N GLU A 41 6.58 -9.18 3.45
CA GLU A 41 5.74 -8.03 3.78
C GLU A 41 4.62 -7.80 2.74
N GLU A 42 4.55 -8.62 1.68
CA GLU A 42 3.47 -8.53 0.70
C GLU A 42 2.13 -9.00 1.28
N TYR A 43 1.06 -8.30 0.88
CA TYR A 43 -0.31 -8.66 1.21
C TYR A 43 -1.32 -8.16 0.18
N ILE A 44 -2.50 -8.78 0.23
CA ILE A 44 -3.71 -8.32 -0.46
C ILE A 44 -4.78 -8.07 0.60
N GLU A 45 -5.41 -6.91 0.57
CA GLU A 45 -6.59 -6.61 1.38
C GLU A 45 -7.86 -6.70 0.53
N ILE A 46 -8.91 -7.27 1.13
CA ILE A 46 -10.28 -7.21 0.62
C ILE A 46 -11.18 -6.47 1.60
N TYR A 47 -12.18 -5.78 1.06
CA TYR A 47 -13.16 -5.01 1.82
C TYR A 47 -14.58 -5.40 1.45
N ASN A 48 -15.45 -5.56 2.44
CA ASN A 48 -16.86 -5.78 2.24
C ASN A 48 -17.61 -4.44 2.20
N THR A 49 -18.01 -3.99 1.01
CA THR A 49 -18.80 -2.76 0.78
C THR A 49 -20.26 -2.90 1.23
N GLY A 50 -20.74 -4.14 1.37
CA GLY A 50 -22.11 -4.46 1.72
C GLY A 50 -22.47 -4.21 3.19
N SER A 51 -23.78 -4.15 3.44
CA SER A 51 -24.35 -3.96 4.79
C SER A 51 -24.51 -5.25 5.59
N THR A 52 -24.11 -6.40 5.04
CA THR A 52 -24.23 -7.72 5.68
C THR A 52 -22.92 -8.49 5.65
N PRO A 53 -22.65 -9.37 6.64
CA PRO A 53 -21.49 -10.25 6.59
C PRO A 53 -21.55 -11.21 5.39
N VAL A 54 -20.39 -11.46 4.78
CA VAL A 54 -20.22 -12.41 3.67
C VAL A 54 -19.41 -13.62 4.15
N ASP A 55 -19.84 -14.83 3.75
CA ASP A 55 -19.08 -16.05 3.95
C ASP A 55 -18.11 -16.26 2.77
N LEU A 56 -16.82 -16.24 3.07
CA LEU A 56 -15.72 -16.41 2.12
C LEU A 56 -15.26 -17.86 2.01
N SER A 57 -15.92 -18.80 2.70
CA SER A 57 -15.52 -20.22 2.68
C SER A 57 -15.41 -20.75 1.24
N GLY A 58 -14.21 -21.20 0.85
CA GLY A 58 -13.96 -21.74 -0.49
C GLY A 58 -13.81 -20.70 -1.60
N TRP A 59 -13.90 -19.39 -1.29
CA TRP A 59 -13.48 -18.34 -2.22
C TRP A 59 -11.99 -18.46 -2.50
N ALA A 60 -11.50 -17.78 -3.55
CA ALA A 60 -10.10 -17.83 -3.93
C ALA A 60 -9.53 -16.47 -4.36
N LEU A 61 -8.24 -16.27 -4.10
CA LEU A 61 -7.42 -15.24 -4.75
C LEU A 61 -6.54 -15.91 -5.80
N GLU A 62 -6.95 -15.80 -7.06
CA GLU A 62 -6.14 -16.21 -8.20
C GLU A 62 -5.09 -15.14 -8.51
N GLY A 63 -3.87 -15.55 -8.84
CA GLY A 63 -2.67 -14.71 -8.86
C GLY A 63 -1.69 -15.14 -7.77
N VAL A 64 -2.19 -15.30 -6.53
CA VAL A 64 -1.40 -15.82 -5.39
C VAL A 64 -1.74 -17.24 -4.96
N GLY A 65 -2.78 -17.84 -5.57
CA GLY A 65 -3.16 -19.25 -5.32
C GLY A 65 -3.70 -19.50 -3.92
N TYR A 66 -4.36 -18.51 -3.31
CA TYR A 66 -4.92 -18.63 -1.96
C TYR A 66 -6.39 -19.07 -2.03
N ILE A 67 -6.78 -20.00 -1.15
CA ILE A 67 -8.17 -20.43 -0.96
C ILE A 67 -8.55 -20.10 0.48
N PHE A 68 -9.67 -19.40 0.65
CA PHE A 68 -10.16 -19.02 1.96
C PHE A 68 -10.64 -20.25 2.74
N PRO A 69 -10.17 -20.47 3.98
CA PRO A 69 -10.57 -21.61 4.80
C PRO A 69 -12.08 -21.64 5.08
N ALA A 70 -12.59 -22.82 5.40
CA ALA A 70 -13.98 -22.95 5.85
C ALA A 70 -14.25 -22.10 7.10
N SER A 71 -15.47 -21.57 7.20
CA SER A 71 -15.92 -20.65 8.26
C SER A 71 -15.21 -19.28 8.26
N THR A 72 -14.55 -18.92 7.15
CA THR A 72 -14.00 -17.57 7.00
C THR A 72 -15.13 -16.62 6.62
N THR A 73 -15.39 -15.62 7.45
CA THR A 73 -16.39 -14.58 7.17
C THR A 73 -15.71 -13.23 7.09
N ILE A 74 -16.34 -12.27 6.42
CA ILE A 74 -15.98 -10.86 6.47
C ILE A 74 -17.23 -10.07 6.89
N SER A 75 -17.13 -9.28 7.96
CA SER A 75 -18.25 -8.48 8.45
C SER A 75 -18.66 -7.41 7.44
N ALA A 76 -19.89 -6.90 7.55
CA ALA A 76 -20.29 -5.69 6.83
C ALA A 76 -19.29 -4.57 7.12
N HIS A 77 -18.83 -3.87 6.08
CA HIS A 77 -17.78 -2.84 6.19
C HIS A 77 -16.50 -3.33 6.88
N GLY A 78 -16.25 -4.64 6.86
CA GLY A 78 -15.07 -5.26 7.42
C GLY A 78 -13.99 -5.48 6.36
N TYR A 79 -12.77 -5.67 6.85
CA TYR A 79 -11.58 -5.96 6.05
C TYR A 79 -11.05 -7.36 6.33
N ARG A 80 -10.36 -7.94 5.35
CA ARG A 80 -9.47 -9.09 5.55
C ARG A 80 -8.16 -8.82 4.82
N VAL A 81 -7.05 -9.03 5.52
CA VAL A 81 -5.70 -8.94 4.96
C VAL A 81 -5.17 -10.35 4.78
N ILE A 82 -4.76 -10.70 3.57
CA ILE A 82 -4.19 -11.99 3.23
C ILE A 82 -2.71 -11.77 2.92
N ALA A 83 -1.83 -12.25 3.82
CA ALA A 83 -0.40 -11.98 3.74
C ALA A 83 0.41 -13.15 3.19
N LYS A 84 1.55 -12.85 2.56
CA LYS A 84 2.55 -13.85 2.18
C LYS A 84 3.11 -14.55 3.42
N ASN A 85 3.42 -13.77 4.44
CA ASN A 85 3.91 -14.26 5.73
C ASN A 85 3.21 -13.50 6.87
N PRO A 86 2.10 -14.05 7.41
CA PRO A 86 1.34 -13.41 8.48
C PRO A 86 2.17 -13.07 9.73
N THR A 87 3.15 -13.92 10.08
CA THR A 87 4.01 -13.69 11.24
C THR A 87 4.95 -12.50 11.00
N ALA A 88 5.53 -12.38 9.81
CA ALA A 88 6.37 -11.24 9.47
C ALA A 88 5.54 -9.95 9.39
N LEU A 89 4.39 -10.00 8.71
CA LEU A 89 3.54 -8.82 8.55
C LEU A 89 3.00 -8.32 9.90
N SER A 90 2.58 -9.21 10.81
CA SER A 90 2.13 -8.80 12.16
C SER A 90 3.26 -8.26 13.04
N ALA A 91 4.53 -8.55 12.74
CA ALA A 91 5.66 -7.94 13.43
C ALA A 91 5.90 -6.49 12.98
N VAL A 92 5.67 -6.20 11.69
CA VAL A 92 5.74 -4.84 11.14
C VAL A 92 4.49 -4.03 11.54
N TYR A 93 3.32 -4.66 11.50
CA TYR A 93 2.02 -4.04 11.79
C TYR A 93 1.30 -4.76 12.95
N PRO A 94 1.69 -4.53 14.22
CA PRO A 94 1.17 -5.25 15.38
C PRO A 94 -0.33 -5.01 15.67
N GLY A 95 -0.97 -4.06 14.98
CA GLY A 95 -2.40 -3.78 15.08
C GLY A 95 -3.29 -4.57 14.10
N LEU A 96 -2.72 -5.33 13.15
CA LEU A 96 -3.50 -6.07 12.15
C LEU A 96 -4.27 -7.24 12.80
N SER A 97 -5.57 -7.05 12.99
CA SER A 97 -6.47 -8.03 13.65
C SER A 97 -7.19 -8.99 12.68
N SER A 98 -7.21 -8.67 11.39
CA SER A 98 -7.98 -9.37 10.33
C SER A 98 -7.10 -10.18 9.38
N LEU A 99 -6.02 -10.73 9.92
CA LEU A 99 -4.92 -11.33 9.15
C LEU A 99 -5.15 -12.81 8.83
N LEU A 100 -4.97 -13.16 7.57
CA LEU A 100 -5.04 -14.49 6.98
C LEU A 100 -3.75 -14.78 6.20
N GLY A 101 -3.61 -16.03 5.74
CA GLY A 101 -2.44 -16.53 5.02
C GLY A 101 -1.82 -17.74 5.73
N PRO A 102 -0.58 -18.12 5.37
CA PRO A 102 0.20 -17.59 4.25
C PRO A 102 -0.42 -17.95 2.90
N TYR A 103 -0.34 -17.05 1.90
CA TYR A 103 -0.60 -17.43 0.51
C TYR A 103 0.65 -18.05 -0.16
N PRO A 104 0.49 -19.04 -1.05
CA PRO A 104 1.62 -19.77 -1.61
C PRO A 104 2.37 -19.05 -2.74
N GLY A 105 1.66 -18.28 -3.59
CA GLY A 105 2.22 -17.54 -4.73
C GLY A 105 3.00 -16.28 -4.33
N LEU A 106 3.39 -15.47 -5.30
CA LEU A 106 4.09 -14.20 -5.10
C LEU A 106 3.37 -13.13 -5.92
N LEU A 107 3.39 -11.89 -5.44
CA LEU A 107 3.05 -10.75 -6.28
C LEU A 107 4.31 -10.36 -7.08
N GLN A 108 4.16 -10.11 -8.37
CA GLN A 108 5.27 -9.62 -9.19
C GLN A 108 5.46 -8.13 -8.92
N ASN A 109 6.71 -7.69 -8.74
CA ASN A 109 7.04 -6.27 -8.51
C ASN A 109 6.58 -5.37 -9.67
N SER A 110 6.45 -5.90 -10.89
CA SER A 110 5.89 -5.16 -12.04
C SER A 110 4.35 -5.04 -12.05
N GLY A 111 3.70 -5.52 -10.99
CA GLY A 111 2.25 -5.73 -10.90
C GLY A 111 1.83 -7.15 -11.28
N GLU A 112 0.86 -7.71 -10.55
CA GLU A 112 0.31 -9.06 -10.75
C GLU A 112 -1.20 -8.99 -10.97
N ARG A 113 -1.73 -9.76 -11.93
CA ARG A 113 -3.19 -9.83 -12.11
C ARG A 113 -3.78 -10.63 -10.95
N VAL A 114 -4.54 -9.96 -10.09
CA VAL A 114 -5.25 -10.59 -8.98
C VAL A 114 -6.73 -10.66 -9.30
N ARG A 115 -7.33 -11.84 -9.10
CA ARG A 115 -8.78 -12.06 -9.21
C ARG A 115 -9.31 -12.62 -7.91
N LEU A 116 -10.40 -12.04 -7.43
CA LEU A 116 -11.21 -12.58 -6.34
C LEU A 116 -12.33 -13.42 -6.94
N LEU A 117 -12.37 -14.70 -6.59
CA LEU A 117 -13.41 -15.63 -7.04
C LEU A 117 -14.24 -16.12 -5.86
N ASP A 118 -15.54 -16.29 -6.08
CA ASP A 118 -16.39 -16.96 -5.10
C ASP A 118 -16.20 -18.48 -5.10
N ALA A 119 -16.89 -19.18 -4.20
CA ALA A 119 -16.83 -20.64 -4.09
C ALA A 119 -17.38 -21.40 -5.32
N SER A 120 -18.03 -20.71 -6.26
CA SER A 120 -18.51 -21.24 -7.53
C SER A 120 -17.58 -20.88 -8.71
N GLU A 121 -16.38 -20.37 -8.41
CA GLU A 121 -15.38 -19.89 -9.37
C GLU A 121 -15.86 -18.71 -10.23
N GLN A 122 -16.88 -17.96 -9.77
CA GLN A 122 -17.28 -16.72 -10.43
C GLN A 122 -16.32 -15.60 -10.04
N ILE A 123 -15.85 -14.82 -11.01
CA ILE A 123 -15.05 -13.62 -10.75
C ILE A 123 -15.95 -12.59 -10.09
N ILE A 124 -15.63 -12.27 -8.84
CA ILE A 124 -16.27 -11.22 -8.05
C ILE A 124 -15.58 -9.89 -8.32
N ASP A 125 -14.26 -9.90 -8.36
CA ASP A 125 -13.47 -8.70 -8.63
C ASP A 125 -12.11 -9.02 -9.27
N LEU A 126 -11.52 -8.04 -9.95
CA LEU A 126 -10.27 -8.16 -10.68
C LEU A 126 -9.51 -6.84 -10.67
N VAL A 127 -8.21 -6.94 -10.43
CA VAL A 127 -7.25 -5.84 -10.62
C VAL A 127 -6.03 -6.36 -11.37
N GLU A 128 -5.48 -5.51 -12.23
CA GLU A 128 -4.27 -5.81 -12.99
C GLU A 128 -3.34 -4.59 -12.96
N PRO A 129 -2.68 -4.35 -11.81
CA PRO A 129 -1.80 -3.22 -11.63
C PRO A 129 -0.58 -3.31 -12.56
N ARG A 130 0.04 -2.15 -12.77
CA ARG A 130 1.27 -1.97 -13.53
C ARG A 130 2.20 -1.04 -12.76
N ASP A 131 3.49 -1.22 -12.95
CA ASP A 131 4.58 -0.37 -12.44
C ASP A 131 4.78 0.93 -13.25
N ALA A 132 3.79 1.33 -14.05
CA ALA A 132 3.89 2.49 -14.94
C ALA A 132 2.57 3.25 -15.02
N LEU A 133 2.69 4.55 -15.32
CA LEU A 133 1.54 5.42 -15.59
C LEU A 133 0.58 4.77 -16.61
N PRO A 134 -0.74 4.87 -16.40
CA PRO A 134 -1.43 5.75 -15.44
C PRO A 134 -1.54 5.21 -14.00
N TRP A 135 -1.00 4.03 -13.68
CA TRP A 135 -1.02 3.51 -12.31
C TRP A 135 -0.08 4.32 -11.40
N PRO A 136 -0.42 4.46 -10.10
CA PRO A 136 0.46 5.10 -9.11
C PRO A 136 1.80 4.37 -8.97
N THR A 137 2.87 4.96 -9.49
CA THR A 137 4.23 4.40 -9.39
C THR A 137 4.85 4.53 -7.99
N ALA A 138 4.18 5.26 -7.09
CA ALA A 138 4.64 5.40 -5.71
C ALA A 138 4.46 4.10 -4.90
N ALA A 139 3.60 3.17 -5.32
CA ALA A 139 3.41 1.87 -4.69
C ALA A 139 4.43 0.79 -5.10
N ASP A 140 5.40 1.17 -5.96
CA ASP A 140 6.41 0.27 -6.52
C ASP A 140 7.75 0.43 -5.80
N GLY A 141 7.93 -0.24 -4.66
CA GLY A 141 9.23 -0.34 -3.98
C GLY A 141 9.59 0.85 -3.09
N ARG A 142 8.64 1.76 -2.81
CA ARG A 142 8.91 3.01 -2.09
C ARG A 142 8.25 3.12 -0.73
N GLY A 143 7.57 2.06 -0.29
CA GLY A 143 6.87 2.01 0.99
C GLY A 143 5.36 1.90 0.84
N PRO A 144 4.68 2.81 0.10
CA PRO A 144 3.24 2.72 -0.06
C PRO A 144 2.82 1.40 -0.73
N SER A 145 1.68 0.91 -0.31
CA SER A 145 0.86 -0.05 -1.04
C SER A 145 0.02 0.68 -2.09
N LEU A 146 -0.60 -0.10 -2.98
CA LEU A 146 -1.57 0.40 -3.94
C LEU A 146 -2.98 0.22 -3.35
N GLU A 147 -3.67 1.32 -3.04
CA GLU A 147 -4.99 1.32 -2.39
C GLU A 147 -6.09 1.87 -3.30
N LEU A 148 -7.29 1.33 -3.15
CA LEU A 148 -8.47 1.77 -3.85
C LEU A 148 -9.03 3.03 -3.16
N ARG A 149 -9.13 4.13 -3.90
CA ARG A 149 -9.53 5.45 -3.38
C ARG A 149 -10.96 5.46 -2.83
N ASN A 150 -11.82 4.65 -3.41
CA ASN A 150 -13.19 4.45 -2.98
C ASN A 150 -13.63 3.03 -3.40
N PRO A 151 -14.07 2.18 -2.47
CA PRO A 151 -14.54 0.82 -2.74
C PRO A 151 -15.68 0.66 -3.76
N GLU A 152 -16.37 1.74 -4.11
CA GLU A 152 -17.42 1.75 -5.13
C GLU A 152 -16.90 2.02 -6.56
N LEU A 153 -15.60 2.30 -6.73
CA LEU A 153 -14.99 2.58 -8.03
C LEU A 153 -14.63 1.28 -8.76
N ASP A 154 -14.42 1.40 -10.08
CA ASP A 154 -14.03 0.27 -10.94
C ASP A 154 -12.54 -0.07 -10.73
N ASN A 155 -12.27 -1.26 -10.22
CA ASN A 155 -10.91 -1.74 -9.95
C ASN A 155 -10.06 -1.92 -11.20
N ALA A 156 -10.66 -1.96 -12.39
CA ALA A 156 -9.93 -1.97 -13.65
C ALA A 156 -9.43 -0.57 -14.08
N ALA A 157 -9.95 0.50 -13.48
CA ALA A 157 -9.59 1.88 -13.81
C ALA A 157 -8.39 2.33 -12.95
N PRO A 158 -7.22 2.64 -13.54
CA PRO A 158 -6.02 3.03 -12.78
C PRO A 158 -6.24 4.28 -11.92
N GLU A 159 -7.10 5.21 -12.34
CA GLU A 159 -7.48 6.41 -11.59
C GLU A 159 -8.30 6.13 -10.33
N ALA A 160 -8.86 4.92 -10.19
CA ALA A 160 -9.51 4.47 -8.96
C ALA A 160 -8.50 4.16 -7.85
N TRP A 161 -7.22 4.01 -8.20
CA TRP A 161 -6.17 3.63 -7.27
C TRP A 161 -5.25 4.80 -6.90
N ALA A 162 -4.68 4.74 -5.71
CA ALA A 162 -3.68 5.66 -5.19
C ALA A 162 -2.57 4.89 -4.47
N ALA A 163 -1.42 5.53 -4.27
CA ALA A 163 -0.47 5.04 -3.29
C ALA A 163 -1.01 5.38 -1.88
N SER A 164 -0.89 4.45 -0.95
CA SER A 164 -1.36 4.65 0.43
C SER A 164 -0.61 5.77 1.15
N ASP A 165 -1.30 6.37 2.10
CA ASP A 165 -0.71 7.37 2.98
C ASP A 165 0.09 6.68 4.08
N LEU A 166 1.41 6.90 4.10
CA LEU A 166 2.31 6.34 5.10
C LEU A 166 2.24 7.08 6.45
N THR A 167 1.40 8.12 6.60
CA THR A 167 1.29 8.84 7.87
C THR A 167 0.78 7.93 9.00
N GLY A 168 1.67 7.59 9.92
CA GLY A 168 1.39 6.70 11.06
C GLY A 168 1.70 5.22 10.82
N ASP A 169 2.22 4.85 9.65
CA ASP A 169 2.82 3.54 9.43
C ASP A 169 4.14 3.42 10.22
N ALA A 170 4.38 2.27 10.84
CA ALA A 170 5.66 1.94 11.47
C ALA A 170 6.83 1.98 10.47
N SER A 171 6.56 1.75 9.18
CA SER A 171 7.55 1.92 8.09
C SER A 171 7.99 3.39 7.90
N ALA A 172 7.20 4.35 8.38
CA ALA A 172 7.49 5.79 8.41
C ALA A 172 7.84 6.32 9.82
N ALA A 173 8.00 5.44 10.81
CA ALA A 173 8.43 5.84 12.14
C ALA A 173 9.90 6.32 12.14
N TRP A 174 10.19 7.37 12.91
CA TRP A 174 11.56 7.84 13.12
C TRP A 174 12.45 6.70 13.65
N GLN A 175 13.54 6.43 12.95
CA GLN A 175 14.56 5.46 13.33
C GLN A 175 15.79 6.20 13.86
N ILE A 176 16.29 5.81 15.03
CA ILE A 176 17.59 6.27 15.52
C ILE A 176 18.67 5.35 14.94
N ILE A 177 19.66 5.95 14.26
CA ILE A 177 20.81 5.24 13.71
C ILE A 177 22.06 5.63 14.50
N ASP A 178 22.60 4.69 15.26
CA ASP A 178 23.85 4.87 16.01
C ASP A 178 25.05 4.28 15.26
N VAL A 179 26.01 5.13 14.90
CA VAL A 179 27.26 4.70 14.25
C VAL A 179 28.46 5.15 15.08
N THR A 180 29.37 4.23 15.36
CA THR A 180 30.65 4.52 16.00
C THR A 180 31.80 4.35 15.02
N PHE A 181 32.64 5.38 14.89
CA PHE A 181 33.82 5.36 14.02
C PHE A 181 35.01 6.05 14.69
N THR A 182 36.22 5.82 14.16
CA THR A 182 37.40 6.60 14.52
C THR A 182 37.52 7.78 13.57
N ALA A 183 37.44 9.01 14.09
CA ALA A 183 37.60 10.20 13.26
C ALA A 183 39.03 10.27 12.69
N VAL A 184 39.13 10.20 11.36
CA VAL A 184 40.40 10.31 10.62
C VAL A 184 40.52 11.63 9.83
N ALA A 185 39.43 12.40 9.77
CA ALA A 185 39.32 13.72 9.13
C ALA A 185 38.39 14.63 9.95
N GLY A 186 38.41 15.92 9.65
CA GLY A 186 37.58 16.93 10.32
C GLY A 186 36.18 17.13 9.71
N ASP A 187 35.96 16.63 8.50
CA ASP A 187 34.68 16.74 7.79
C ASP A 187 33.91 15.41 7.89
N PHE A 188 32.61 15.52 8.20
CA PHE A 188 31.68 14.40 8.25
C PHE A 188 30.59 14.58 7.20
N PHE A 189 30.33 13.51 6.44
CA PHE A 189 29.29 13.50 5.42
C PHE A 189 28.20 12.51 5.83
N PHE A 190 26.97 12.99 5.84
CA PHE A 190 25.77 12.16 5.92
C PHE A 190 25.13 12.17 4.54
N TYR A 191 24.98 11.00 3.93
CA TYR A 191 24.42 10.88 2.58
C TYR A 191 23.64 9.59 2.46
N LEU A 192 22.67 9.61 1.55
CA LEU A 192 21.94 8.42 1.13
C LEU A 192 22.69 7.76 -0.01
N ALA A 193 22.84 6.45 0.08
CA ALA A 193 23.41 5.64 -0.99
C ALA A 193 22.60 4.36 -1.16
N ASP A 194 22.66 3.79 -2.37
CA ASP A 194 22.19 2.43 -2.61
C ASP A 194 23.07 1.41 -1.87
N GLN A 195 22.67 0.13 -1.94
CA GLN A 195 23.41 -0.98 -1.32
C GLN A 195 24.86 -1.12 -1.81
N ASP A 196 25.19 -0.54 -2.96
CA ASP A 196 26.51 -0.57 -3.59
C ASP A 196 27.34 0.68 -3.27
N GLY A 197 26.80 1.61 -2.47
CA GLY A 197 27.46 2.83 -2.05
C GLY A 197 27.42 3.96 -3.08
N ASN A 198 26.62 3.83 -4.15
CA ASN A 198 26.40 4.94 -5.08
C ASN A 198 25.43 5.92 -4.45
N GLY A 199 25.77 7.21 -4.47
CA GLY A 199 24.88 8.26 -3.97
C GLY A 199 23.50 8.14 -4.63
N TRP A 200 22.45 8.16 -3.82
CA TRP A 200 21.09 7.99 -4.32
C TRP A 200 20.70 9.21 -5.18
N ILE A 201 20.54 8.98 -6.49
CA ILE A 201 20.03 9.98 -7.42
C ILE A 201 18.55 9.68 -7.55
N GLY A 202 17.71 10.42 -6.84
CA GLY A 202 16.26 10.26 -6.89
C GLY A 202 15.75 10.18 -8.33
N ASP A 203 14.83 9.26 -8.58
CA ASP A 203 14.28 8.94 -9.91
C ASP A 203 13.23 9.96 -10.41
N GLY A 204 13.17 11.16 -9.80
CA GLY A 204 12.27 12.23 -10.20
C GLY A 204 10.84 12.15 -9.64
N LEU A 205 10.57 11.23 -8.72
CA LEU A 205 9.33 11.14 -7.97
C LEU A 205 9.58 11.55 -6.50
N SER A 206 8.64 12.31 -5.93
CA SER A 206 8.76 12.93 -4.60
C SER A 206 8.73 11.91 -3.46
N ILE A 207 9.84 11.20 -3.24
CA ILE A 207 10.12 10.55 -1.96
C ILE A 207 10.85 11.58 -1.09
N HIS A 208 10.30 11.88 0.07
CA HIS A 208 10.98 12.69 1.07
C HIS A 208 11.58 11.75 2.11
N ILE A 209 12.91 11.72 2.19
CA ILE A 209 13.60 11.12 3.33
C ILE A 209 13.94 12.27 4.26
N LEU A 210 13.41 12.21 5.48
CA LEU A 210 13.62 13.20 6.51
C LEU A 210 14.77 12.75 7.40
N PHE A 211 15.69 13.67 7.68
CA PHE A 211 16.69 13.51 8.71
C PHE A 211 16.44 14.52 9.80
N ASP A 212 16.63 14.12 11.05
CA ASP A 212 16.49 15.00 12.21
C ASP A 212 17.41 14.52 13.34
N ASP A 213 17.61 15.38 14.34
CA ASP A 213 18.32 15.09 15.59
C ASP A 213 19.76 14.52 15.41
N PHE A 214 20.55 15.11 14.51
CA PHE A 214 21.95 14.73 14.35
C PHE A 214 22.74 14.95 15.65
N PHE A 215 23.36 13.88 16.15
CA PHE A 215 24.16 13.90 17.36
C PHE A 215 25.55 13.27 17.14
N LEU A 216 26.59 14.04 17.44
CA LEU A 216 27.97 13.54 17.45
C LEU A 216 28.58 13.78 18.83
N SER A 217 29.16 12.76 19.45
CA SER A 217 29.89 12.93 20.72
C SER A 217 31.18 12.12 20.76
N ASN A 218 32.11 12.56 21.59
CA ASN A 218 33.32 11.79 21.87
C ASN A 218 32.99 10.68 22.87
N LEU A 219 33.24 9.42 22.51
CA LEU A 219 32.98 8.28 23.41
C LEU A 219 33.71 8.36 24.76
N SER A 220 34.85 9.05 24.81
CA SER A 220 35.60 9.24 26.06
C SER A 220 35.05 10.38 26.94
N ALA A 221 34.13 11.18 26.40
CA ALA A 221 33.44 12.27 27.08
C ALA A 221 32.00 12.42 26.52
N PRO A 222 31.12 11.44 26.78
CA PRO A 222 29.78 11.40 26.20
C PRO A 222 28.90 12.53 26.73
N GLY A 223 27.89 12.93 25.94
CA GLY A 223 26.81 13.83 26.37
C GLY A 223 26.89 15.28 25.88
N THR A 224 27.96 15.67 25.18
CA THR A 224 27.99 16.94 24.45
C THR A 224 27.78 16.66 22.96
N ASN A 225 26.76 17.28 22.35
CA ASN A 225 26.63 17.27 20.90
C ASN A 225 27.67 18.19 20.28
N LEU A 226 28.51 17.64 19.40
CA LEU A 226 29.54 18.36 18.67
C LEU A 226 29.01 18.92 17.33
N ILE A 227 27.79 18.54 16.93
CA ILE A 227 27.10 19.11 15.77
C ILE A 227 26.29 20.33 16.22
N SER A 228 26.49 21.45 15.55
CA SER A 228 25.65 22.64 15.70
C SER A 228 24.33 22.47 14.96
N ASP A 229 23.22 22.82 15.62
CA ASP A 229 21.86 22.75 15.05
C ASP A 229 21.50 21.37 14.46
N GLY A 230 21.81 20.31 15.20
CA GLY A 230 21.53 18.94 14.81
C GLY A 230 20.05 18.63 14.55
N GLY A 231 19.15 19.35 15.23
CA GLY A 231 17.69 19.22 15.08
C GLY A 231 17.07 20.27 14.14
N PHE A 232 17.88 21.02 13.37
CA PHE A 232 17.43 21.97 12.35
C PHE A 232 16.49 23.12 12.79
N GLU A 233 16.31 23.34 14.10
CA GLU A 233 15.40 24.34 14.67
C GLU A 233 15.80 25.80 14.36
N SER A 234 17.07 26.02 13.98
CA SER A 234 17.56 27.34 13.58
C SER A 234 17.58 27.57 12.06
N GLY A 235 17.07 26.59 11.30
CA GLY A 235 17.00 26.60 9.85
C GLY A 235 18.29 26.16 9.17
N VAL A 236 18.18 25.26 8.19
CA VAL A 236 19.31 24.53 7.58
C VAL A 236 20.46 25.43 7.10
N ALA A 237 20.18 26.62 6.57
CA ALA A 237 21.19 27.50 5.99
C ALA A 237 22.11 28.20 7.01
N SER A 238 21.82 28.12 8.31
CA SER A 238 22.61 28.79 9.37
C SER A 238 23.82 27.98 9.82
N ALA A 239 23.73 26.64 9.75
CA ALA A 239 24.70 25.70 10.31
C ALA A 239 25.08 24.56 9.34
N TRP A 240 24.32 24.35 8.27
CA TRP A 240 24.52 23.24 7.34
C TRP A 240 24.76 23.73 5.90
N ASN A 241 25.62 22.99 5.19
CA ASN A 241 25.79 23.14 3.75
C ASN A 241 25.12 21.96 3.04
N VAL A 242 23.98 22.20 2.41
CA VAL A 242 23.22 21.16 1.68
C VAL A 242 23.74 21.06 0.26
N ILE A 243 24.12 19.86 -0.16
CA ILE A 243 24.60 19.56 -1.51
C ILE A 243 23.60 18.62 -2.18
N GLY A 244 22.80 19.13 -3.11
CA GLY A 244 21.77 18.36 -3.85
C GLY A 244 20.51 19.18 -4.14
N PRO A 245 19.54 18.64 -4.91
CA PRO A 245 18.23 19.26 -5.05
C PRO A 245 17.46 19.20 -3.72
N LEU A 246 16.89 20.34 -3.32
CA LEU A 246 15.90 20.44 -2.24
C LEU A 246 14.51 20.13 -2.77
#